data_AF-A0A1W6ZDW0-F1
#
_entry.id   AF-A0A1W6ZDW0-F1
#
_cell.length_a   1.000
_cell.length_b   1.000
_cell.length_c   1.000
_cell.angle_alpha   90.00
_cell.angle_beta   90.00
_cell.angle_gamma   90.00
#
_symmetry.space_group_name_H-M   'P 1'
#
loop_
_entity.id
_entity.type
_entity.pdbx_description
1 polymer ?
#
loop_
_entity_poly.entity_id
_entity_poly.type
_entity_poly.pdbx_seq_one_letter_code
_entity_poly.pdbx_strand_id
1 'polypeptide(L)'
;MKRQYKVWLAILAALEENTHSSMDFDSILEWVLTKLKPTGVTVTTHVMEHHLDILVDAGYLQRVSQGYWRLTWDAHVFISSGNAPSHIQMLGNPPLR
;
A
#
# COMPACT_ATOMS: atom_id res chain seq x y z
N MET A 1 16.64 -0.31 3.84
CA MET A 1 15.30 -0.27 3.19
C MET A 1 14.84 1.19 3.12
N LYS A 2 14.52 1.73 1.94
CA LYS A 2 14.05 3.14 1.78
C LYS A 2 12.69 3.35 2.49
N ARG A 3 12.44 4.56 3.00
CA ARG A 3 11.22 4.95 3.74
C ARG A 3 9.93 4.63 2.97
N GLN A 4 9.90 4.90 1.66
CA GLN A 4 8.76 4.63 0.78
C GLN A 4 8.33 3.16 0.77
N TYR A 5 9.29 2.22 0.82
CA TYR A 5 8.96 0.79 0.80
C TYR A 5 8.27 0.32 2.07
N LYS A 6 8.62 0.92 3.22
CA LYS A 6 7.94 0.65 4.49
C LYS A 6 6.47 1.11 4.44
N VAL A 7 6.21 2.24 3.78
CA VAL A 7 4.85 2.76 3.60
C VAL A 7 4.05 1.85 2.66
N TRP A 8 4.61 1.45 1.52
CA TRP A 8 3.95 0.52 0.60
C TRP A 8 3.63 -0.82 1.25
N LEU A 9 4.57 -1.40 1.98
CA LEU A 9 4.33 -2.63 2.74
C LEU A 9 3.23 -2.46 3.78
N ALA A 10 3.19 -1.32 4.47
CA ALA A 10 2.14 -1.04 5.44
C ALA A 10 0.75 -0.91 4.77
N ILE A 11 0.65 -0.22 3.62
CA ILE A 11 -0.61 -0.10 2.87
C ILE A 11 -1.12 -1.48 2.45
N LEU A 12 -0.25 -2.31 1.88
CA LEU A 12 -0.63 -3.65 1.42
C LEU A 12 -1.06 -4.54 2.58
N ALA A 13 -0.35 -4.48 3.72
CA ALA A 13 -0.72 -5.23 4.90
C ALA A 13 -2.07 -4.77 5.49
N ALA A 14 -2.38 -3.46 5.47
CA ALA A 14 -3.68 -2.95 5.90
C ALA A 14 -4.82 -3.58 5.07
N LEU A 15 -4.65 -3.61 3.75
CA LEU A 15 -5.64 -4.16 2.83
C LEU A 15 -5.65 -5.69 2.81
N GLU A 16 -4.55 -6.36 3.15
CA GLU A 16 -4.48 -7.82 3.28
C GLU A 16 -5.24 -8.30 4.52
N GLU A 17 -5.09 -7.62 5.66
CA GLU A 17 -5.92 -7.88 6.85
C GLU A 17 -7.42 -7.70 6.56
N ASN A 18 -7.77 -6.98 5.49
CA ASN A 18 -9.13 -6.71 5.02
C ASN A 18 -9.40 -7.27 3.62
N THR A 19 -8.72 -8.36 3.20
CA THR A 19 -8.69 -8.88 1.81
C THR A 19 -10.07 -8.99 1.13
N HIS A 20 -11.13 -9.26 1.90
CA HIS A 20 -12.49 -9.43 1.36
C HIS A 20 -13.31 -8.13 1.25
N SER A 21 -12.74 -6.99 1.66
CA SER A 21 -13.42 -5.71 1.76
C SER A 21 -12.58 -4.58 1.15
N SER A 22 -13.24 -3.60 0.55
CA SER A 22 -12.59 -2.33 0.25
C SER A 22 -12.41 -1.51 1.52
N MET A 23 -11.27 -0.84 1.66
CA MET A 23 -11.04 0.12 2.75
C MET A 23 -11.10 1.54 2.21
N ASP A 24 -11.68 2.44 3.00
CA ASP A 24 -11.62 3.88 2.74
C ASP A 24 -10.24 4.47 3.07
N PHE A 25 -9.97 5.67 2.55
CA PHE A 25 -8.69 6.36 2.73
C PHE A 25 -8.29 6.52 4.20
N ASP A 26 -9.23 6.97 5.04
CA ASP A 26 -8.95 7.32 6.44
C ASP A 26 -8.59 6.07 7.24
N SER A 27 -9.31 4.97 7.00
CA SER A 27 -9.01 3.66 7.59
C SER A 27 -7.62 3.15 7.21
N ILE A 28 -7.22 3.29 5.94
CA ILE A 28 -5.87 2.89 5.49
C ILE A 28 -4.81 3.81 6.15
N LEU A 29 -5.06 5.12 6.18
CA LEU A 29 -4.14 6.10 6.77
C LEU A 29 -3.94 5.83 8.27
N GLU A 30 -5.01 5.63 9.03
CA GLU A 30 -4.95 5.34 10.47
C GLU A 30 -4.14 4.07 10.74
N TRP A 31 -4.43 3.00 9.99
CA TRP A 31 -3.72 1.73 10.13
C TRP A 31 -2.22 1.90 9.84
N VAL A 32 -1.88 2.57 8.74
CA VAL A 32 -0.49 2.80 8.33
C VAL A 32 0.26 3.66 9.34
N LEU A 33 -0.34 4.74 9.83
CA LEU A 33 0.26 5.58 10.86
C LEU A 33 0.50 4.79 12.16
N THR A 34 -0.46 3.95 12.56
CA THR A 34 -0.36 3.12 13.76
C THR A 34 0.81 2.14 13.68
N LYS A 35 0.97 1.46 12.53
CA LYS A 35 2.03 0.45 12.34
C LYS A 35 3.40 1.07 12.08
N LEU A 36 3.46 2.26 11.48
CA LEU A 36 4.72 2.96 11.21
C LEU A 36 5.23 3.78 12.40
N LYS A 37 4.37 4.17 13.35
CA LYS A 37 4.73 4.89 14.58
C LYS A 37 5.99 4.34 15.30
N PRO A 38 6.12 3.03 15.59
CA PRO A 38 7.32 2.47 16.24
C PRO A 38 8.59 2.54 15.38
N THR A 39 8.47 2.76 14.07
CA THR A 39 9.61 2.79 13.15
C THR A 39 10.19 4.20 12.94
N GLY A 40 9.58 5.23 13.53
CA GLY A 40 9.94 6.64 13.34
C GLY A 40 9.60 7.19 11.94
N VAL A 41 8.89 6.42 11.11
CA VAL A 41 8.45 6.85 9.79
C VAL A 41 7.15 7.64 9.92
N THR A 42 7.17 8.90 9.50
CA THR A 42 5.95 9.69 9.32
C THR A 42 5.48 9.63 7.87
N VAL A 43 4.21 9.90 7.60
CA VAL A 43 3.70 10.10 6.24
C VAL A 43 2.64 11.19 6.30
N THR A 44 2.60 12.08 5.31
CA THR A 44 1.53 13.07 5.19
C THR A 44 0.40 12.50 4.35
N THR A 45 -0.80 13.07 4.51
CA THR A 45 -2.01 12.69 3.75
C THR A 45 -1.76 12.70 2.25
N HIS A 46 -1.15 13.77 1.73
CA HIS A 46 -0.85 13.91 0.30
C HIS A 46 0.14 12.85 -0.21
N VAL A 47 1.15 12.50 0.59
CA VAL A 47 2.11 11.44 0.25
C VAL A 47 1.45 10.07 0.28
N MET A 48 0.47 9.87 1.16
CA MET A 48 -0.31 8.64 1.24
C MET A 48 -1.16 8.41 -0.02
N GLU A 49 -1.89 9.43 -0.49
CA GLU A 49 -2.66 9.37 -1.74
C GLU A 49 -1.78 9.02 -2.93
N HIS A 50 -0.63 9.70 -3.04
CA HIS A 50 0.34 9.42 -4.11
C HIS A 50 0.85 7.96 -4.07
N HIS A 51 1.07 7.41 -2.88
CA HIS A 51 1.46 6.01 -2.73
C HIS A 51 0.36 5.02 -3.12
N LEU A 52 -0.90 5.33 -2.82
CA LEU A 52 -2.05 4.53 -3.26
C LEU A 52 -2.14 4.52 -4.78
N ASP A 53 -1.98 5.67 -5.43
CA ASP A 53 -2.02 5.77 -6.89
C ASP A 53 -0.88 4.99 -7.56
N ILE A 54 0.36 5.08 -7.02
CA ILE A 54 1.48 4.25 -7.50
C ILE A 54 1.18 2.75 -7.39
N LEU A 55 0.58 2.32 -6.28
CA LEU A 55 0.23 0.91 -6.07
C LEU A 55 -0.94 0.46 -6.96
N VAL A 56 -1.83 1.37 -7.36
CA VAL A 56 -2.84 1.12 -8.39
C VAL A 56 -2.18 0.95 -9.76
N ASP A 57 -1.31 1.88 -10.15
CA ASP A 57 -0.60 1.82 -11.44
C ASP A 57 0.30 0.57 -11.56
N ALA A 58 0.86 0.13 -10.44
CA ALA A 58 1.65 -1.10 -10.34
C ALA A 58 0.81 -2.39 -10.30
N GLY A 59 -0.53 -2.29 -10.33
CA GLY A 59 -1.45 -3.43 -10.34
C GLY A 59 -1.63 -4.13 -8.99
N TYR A 60 -1.14 -3.56 -7.90
CA TYR A 60 -1.32 -4.12 -6.55
C TYR A 60 -2.70 -3.81 -5.99
N LEU A 61 -3.18 -2.60 -6.26
CA LEU A 61 -4.46 -2.11 -5.76
C LEU A 61 -5.42 -1.85 -6.90
N GLN A 62 -6.71 -1.88 -6.59
CA GLN A 62 -7.77 -1.41 -7.46
C GLN A 62 -8.59 -0.35 -6.72
N ARG A 63 -8.82 0.80 -7.36
CA ARG A 63 -9.87 1.74 -6.93
C ARG A 63 -11.23 1.11 -7.19
N VAL A 64 -12.01 0.93 -6.13
CA VAL A 64 -13.36 0.34 -6.21
C VAL A 64 -14.41 1.42 -6.43
N SER A 65 -14.26 2.54 -5.72
CA SER A 65 -15.07 3.75 -5.84
C SER A 65 -14.23 4.94 -5.38
N GLN A 66 -14.78 6.15 -5.46
CA GLN A 66 -14.06 7.35 -5.01
C GLN A 66 -13.73 7.23 -3.52
N GLY A 67 -12.43 7.18 -3.20
CA GLY A 67 -11.94 7.07 -1.83
C GLY A 67 -11.88 5.65 -1.26
N TYR A 68 -12.08 4.61 -2.07
CA TYR A 68 -11.98 3.21 -1.63
C TYR A 68 -11.01 2.38 -2.48
N TRP A 69 -10.16 1.60 -1.81
CA TRP A 69 -9.19 0.71 -2.43
C TRP A 69 -9.37 -0.72 -1.94
N ARG A 70 -9.01 -1.67 -2.80
CA ARG A 70 -8.88 -3.09 -2.44
C ARG A 70 -7.60 -3.66 -3.04
N LEU A 71 -7.12 -4.77 -2.49
CA LEU A 71 -6.09 -5.58 -3.14
C LEU A 71 -6.64 -6.20 -4.42
N THR A 72 -5.81 -6.26 -5.47
CA THR A 72 -6.07 -7.13 -6.60
C THR A 72 -5.88 -8.59 -6.20
N TRP A 73 -6.56 -9.52 -6.88
CA TRP A 73 -6.42 -10.95 -6.62
C TRP A 73 -4.96 -11.41 -6.75
N ASP A 74 -4.28 -10.93 -7.80
CA ASP A 74 -2.87 -11.25 -8.05
C ASP A 74 -1.96 -10.72 -6.92
N ALA A 75 -2.24 -9.52 -6.40
CA ALA A 75 -1.51 -8.98 -5.26
C ALA A 75 -1.75 -9.77 -3.98
N HIS A 76 -2.99 -10.19 -3.70
CA HIS A 76 -3.29 -11.04 -2.55
C HIS A 76 -2.49 -12.36 -2.60
N VAL A 77 -2.58 -13.09 -3.72
CA VAL A 77 -1.85 -14.35 -3.91
C VAL A 77 -0.33 -14.13 -3.76
N PHE A 78 0.18 -13.02 -4.28
CA PHE A 78 1.58 -12.67 -4.24
C PHE A 78 2.10 -12.28 -2.85
N ILE A 79 1.30 -11.56 -2.06
CA ILE A 79 1.65 -11.20 -0.68
C ILE A 79 1.61 -12.44 0.20
N SER A 80 0.56 -13.25 0.07
CA SER A 80 0.41 -14.50 0.82
C SER A 80 1.49 -15.54 0.46
N SER A 81 2.14 -15.43 -0.70
CA SER A 81 3.30 -16.28 -1.06
C SER A 81 4.64 -15.80 -0.47
N GLY A 82 4.67 -14.73 0.32
CA GLY A 82 5.88 -14.19 0.96
C GLY A 82 6.84 -13.43 0.03
N ASN A 83 6.46 -13.20 -1.24
CA ASN A 83 7.32 -12.56 -2.23
C ASN A 83 7.13 -11.03 -2.34
N ALA A 84 6.11 -10.49 -1.66
CA ALA A 84 5.79 -9.06 -1.63
C ALA A 84 6.98 -8.12 -1.39
N PRO A 85 7.84 -8.34 -0.36
CA PRO A 85 8.93 -7.43 -0.05
C PRO A 85 9.96 -7.28 -1.18
N SER A 86 10.22 -8.33 -1.97
CA SER A 86 11.22 -8.33 -3.03
C SER A 86 10.75 -7.57 -4.28
N HIS A 87 9.47 -7.73 -4.65
CA HIS A 87 8.92 -7.05 -5.84
C HIS A 87 8.60 -5.58 -5.57
N ILE A 88 8.19 -5.23 -4.34
CA ILE A 88 8.07 -3.83 -3.89
C ILE A 88 9.42 -3.12 -3.95
N GLN A 89 10.53 -3.81 -3.69
CA GLN A 89 11.87 -3.26 -3.89
C GLN A 89 12.20 -3.07 -5.38
N MET A 90 11.71 -3.96 -6.25
CA MET A 90 11.84 -3.86 -7.71
C MET A 90 10.99 -2.75 -8.36
N LEU A 91 9.92 -2.27 -7.71
CA LEU A 91 9.20 -1.04 -8.09
C LEU A 91 10.10 0.22 -8.04
N GLY A 92 11.37 0.05 -7.61
CA GLY A 92 12.54 0.89 -7.93
C GLY A 92 12.25 2.15 -8.73
N ASN A 93 11.82 3.20 -8.02
CA ASN A 93 11.36 4.49 -8.53
C ASN A 93 10.23 4.37 -9.57
N PRO A 94 8.98 4.72 -9.23
CA PRO A 94 7.97 4.91 -10.27
C PRO A 94 8.54 5.89 -11.29
N PRO A 95 8.39 5.65 -12.62
CA PRO A 95 8.77 6.64 -13.60
C PRO A 95 8.04 7.92 -13.23
N LEU A 96 8.80 8.97 -12.89
CA LEU A 96 8.27 10.34 -12.84
C LEU A 96 7.76 10.61 -14.25
N ARG A 97 6.46 10.42 -14.48
CA ARG A 97 5.77 11.01 -15.61
C ARG A 97 5.27 12.38 -15.20
#